data_AF-A0A8T9QDE5-F1
#
_entry.id   AF-A0A8T9QDE5-F1
#
_cell.length_a   1.000
_cell.length_b   1.000
_cell.length_c   1.000
_cell.angle_alpha   90.00
_cell.angle_beta   90.00
_cell.angle_gamma   90.00
#
_symmetry.space_group_name_H-M   'P 1'
#
loop_
_entity.id
_entity.type
_entity.pdbx_description
1 polymer ?
#
loop_
_entity_poly.entity_id
_entity_poly.type
_entity_poly.pdbx_seq_one_letter_code
_entity_poly.pdbx_strand_id
1 'polypeptide(L)'
;MTGISTAADSLYVIRQLVFGTKEIRLDELVTCLATNWGTELLPAGKHEQPAFGLAVPKTRIDEIKTICRAQPKFGYGHQEVDELAWQLIETFCQCVRDAWASDLHQAAFAQLKQRYGAGFDLLLAPGVGTFEQYLLGGLFVGATADGRHAREGIASDLSPAPLWLDTDPIPPTGQPHARMGTLEQSMKSYKHECMNQLGDGAPVDYNIPENYPLANLQRILRDFANGEGGSIATFTVADPATMAAAQERPQDYNLLRVRMGGWTEFFIALFPAHQAQHRRRPLFVPS
;
A
#
# COMPACT_ATOMS: atom_id res chain seq x y z
N MET A 1 4.09 5.28 -10.48
CA MET A 1 3.83 3.90 -10.00
C MET A 1 2.78 3.93 -8.91
N THR A 2 2.03 2.84 -8.72
CA THR A 2 1.03 2.69 -7.66
C THR A 2 0.98 1.23 -7.19
N GLY A 3 0.67 0.99 -5.91
CA GLY A 3 0.41 -0.36 -5.40
C GLY A 3 1.66 -1.21 -5.12
N ILE A 4 2.83 -0.58 -4.96
CA ILE A 4 4.11 -1.27 -4.68
C ILE A 4 3.99 -2.13 -3.41
N SER A 5 3.41 -1.59 -2.34
CA SER A 5 3.29 -2.29 -1.05
C SER A 5 2.42 -3.55 -1.17
N THR A 6 1.24 -3.44 -1.80
CA THR A 6 0.35 -4.58 -2.06
C THR A 6 1.04 -5.65 -2.92
N ALA A 7 1.83 -5.23 -3.91
CA ALA A 7 2.59 -6.15 -4.77
C ALA A 7 3.72 -6.85 -4.00
N ALA A 8 4.53 -6.10 -3.24
CA ALA A 8 5.63 -6.63 -2.44
C ALA A 8 5.13 -7.63 -1.38
N ASP A 9 4.06 -7.27 -0.66
CA ASP A 9 3.43 -8.14 0.34
C ASP A 9 2.92 -9.44 -0.29
N SER A 10 2.30 -9.35 -1.47
CA SER A 10 1.81 -10.51 -2.21
C SER A 10 2.94 -11.40 -2.73
N LEU A 11 4.00 -10.81 -3.26
CA LEU A 11 5.19 -11.54 -3.71
C LEU A 11 5.88 -12.23 -2.54
N TYR A 12 5.93 -11.60 -1.37
CA TYR A 12 6.50 -12.21 -0.18
C TYR A 12 5.70 -13.44 0.25
N VAL A 13 4.38 -13.35 0.29
CA VAL A 13 3.49 -14.49 0.57
C VAL A 13 3.75 -15.64 -0.41
N ILE A 14 3.80 -15.35 -1.72
CA ILE A 14 4.04 -16.37 -2.74
C ILE A 14 5.43 -16.99 -2.57
N ARG A 15 6.47 -16.16 -2.42
CA ARG A 15 7.85 -16.62 -2.25
C ARG A 15 7.97 -17.53 -1.03
N GLN A 16 7.43 -17.11 0.11
CA GLN A 16 7.58 -17.84 1.35
C GLN A 16 6.64 -19.04 1.43
N LEU A 17 5.33 -18.84 1.35
CA LEU A 17 4.37 -19.90 1.68
C LEU A 17 4.16 -20.91 0.55
N VAL A 18 4.38 -20.52 -0.72
CA VAL A 18 4.21 -21.43 -1.87
C VAL A 18 5.52 -22.10 -2.25
N PHE A 19 6.61 -21.33 -2.36
CA PHE A 19 7.88 -21.85 -2.86
C PHE A 19 8.91 -22.17 -1.76
N GLY A 20 8.92 -21.40 -0.67
CA GLY A 20 9.84 -21.56 0.45
C GLY A 20 9.42 -22.69 1.40
N THR A 21 8.48 -22.41 2.31
CA THR A 21 7.97 -23.35 3.31
C THR A 21 7.00 -24.37 2.73
N LYS A 22 6.36 -24.05 1.59
CA LYS A 22 5.41 -24.92 0.87
C LYS A 22 4.18 -25.31 1.72
N GLU A 23 3.74 -24.40 2.59
CA GLU A 23 2.53 -24.55 3.40
C GLU A 23 1.23 -24.42 2.57
N ILE A 24 1.31 -23.77 1.41
CA ILE A 24 0.19 -23.57 0.48
C ILE A 24 0.60 -24.05 -0.92
N ARG A 25 -0.25 -24.83 -1.60
CA ARG A 25 -0.03 -25.15 -3.01
C ARG A 25 -0.43 -23.97 -3.91
N LEU A 26 0.28 -23.77 -5.02
CA LEU A 26 0.01 -22.66 -5.92
C LEU A 26 -1.44 -22.65 -6.45
N ASP A 27 -1.99 -23.80 -6.80
CA ASP A 27 -3.37 -23.94 -7.29
C ASP A 27 -4.43 -23.76 -6.19
N GLU A 28 -4.11 -24.06 -4.92
CA GLU A 28 -4.93 -23.66 -3.78
C GLU A 28 -5.00 -22.13 -3.69
N LEU A 29 -3.84 -21.46 -3.72
CA LEU A 29 -3.79 -20.00 -3.67
C LEU A 29 -4.51 -19.37 -4.86
N VAL A 30 -4.33 -19.88 -6.08
CA VAL A 30 -5.07 -19.41 -7.27
C VAL A 30 -6.57 -19.52 -7.06
N THR A 31 -7.05 -20.63 -6.47
CA THR A 31 -8.48 -20.80 -6.14
C THR A 31 -8.94 -19.78 -5.11
N CYS A 32 -8.15 -19.56 -4.04
CA CYS A 32 -8.44 -18.53 -3.04
C CYS A 32 -8.59 -17.15 -3.69
N LEU A 33 -7.67 -16.75 -4.58
CA LEU A 33 -7.72 -15.44 -5.21
C LEU A 33 -8.85 -15.32 -6.24
N ALA A 34 -9.07 -16.36 -7.06
CA ALA A 34 -10.12 -16.39 -8.08
C ALA A 34 -11.54 -16.36 -7.51
N THR A 35 -11.71 -16.86 -6.29
CA THR A 35 -13.00 -16.85 -5.56
C THR A 35 -13.11 -15.70 -4.56
N ASN A 36 -12.21 -14.72 -4.64
CA ASN A 36 -12.16 -13.57 -3.75
C ASN A 36 -12.14 -13.96 -2.25
N TRP A 37 -11.25 -14.89 -1.91
CA TRP A 37 -11.16 -15.51 -0.59
C TRP A 37 -12.43 -16.27 -0.17
N GLY A 38 -13.08 -16.90 -1.15
CA GLY A 38 -14.25 -17.75 -0.97
C GLY A 38 -15.59 -17.02 -0.90
N THR A 39 -15.62 -15.70 -1.09
CA THR A 39 -16.89 -14.93 -1.12
C THR A 39 -17.63 -15.05 -2.45
N GLU A 40 -16.92 -15.45 -3.51
CA GLU A 40 -17.45 -15.61 -4.87
C GLU A 40 -17.48 -17.09 -5.31
N LEU A 41 -17.64 -18.01 -4.35
CA LEU A 41 -17.93 -19.41 -4.68
C LEU A 41 -19.33 -19.54 -5.29
N LEU A 42 -19.47 -20.46 -6.24
CA LEU A 42 -20.73 -20.71 -6.94
C LEU A 42 -21.49 -21.87 -6.28
N PRO A 43 -22.83 -21.78 -6.19
CA PRO A 43 -23.64 -22.89 -5.69
C PRO A 43 -23.64 -24.07 -6.67
N ALA A 44 -23.42 -25.27 -6.14
CA ALA A 44 -23.41 -26.54 -6.85
C ALA A 44 -24.20 -27.60 -6.06
N GLY A 45 -25.53 -27.47 -6.10
CA GLY A 45 -26.43 -28.32 -5.31
C GLY A 45 -26.32 -27.99 -3.82
N LYS A 46 -25.82 -28.94 -3.02
CA LYS A 46 -25.60 -28.78 -1.57
C LYS A 46 -24.20 -28.26 -1.20
N HIS A 47 -23.33 -28.06 -2.20
CA HIS A 47 -21.95 -27.63 -2.00
C HIS A 47 -21.70 -26.33 -2.75
N GLU A 48 -20.57 -25.71 -2.44
CA GLU A 48 -20.04 -24.54 -3.13
C GLU A 48 -18.74 -24.91 -3.83
N GLN A 49 -18.49 -24.33 -5.00
CA GLN A 49 -17.30 -24.63 -5.81
C GLN A 49 -16.80 -23.40 -6.59
N PRO A 50 -15.52 -23.32 -6.96
CA PRO A 50 -15.03 -22.25 -7.82
C PRO A 50 -15.59 -22.40 -9.25
N ALA A 51 -15.59 -21.29 -10.00
CA ALA A 51 -15.95 -21.31 -11.41
C ALA A 51 -14.96 -22.12 -12.28
N PHE A 52 -13.68 -22.14 -11.88
CA PHE A 52 -12.62 -22.88 -12.54
C PHE A 52 -11.53 -23.27 -11.53
N GLY A 53 -10.79 -24.34 -11.83
CA GLY A 53 -9.65 -24.78 -11.03
C GLY A 53 -9.98 -25.81 -9.94
N LEU A 54 -9.09 -25.91 -8.95
CA LEU A 54 -9.16 -26.88 -7.86
C LEU A 54 -10.31 -26.53 -6.91
N ALA A 55 -11.13 -27.51 -6.53
CA ALA A 55 -12.10 -27.31 -5.46
C ALA A 55 -11.40 -27.27 -4.09
N VAL A 56 -11.35 -26.09 -3.46
CA VAL A 56 -10.77 -25.88 -2.12
C VAL A 56 -11.90 -25.63 -1.12
N PRO A 57 -12.01 -26.41 -0.02
CA PRO A 57 -13.03 -26.18 1.00
C PRO A 57 -12.93 -24.78 1.62
N LYS A 58 -14.07 -24.16 1.97
CA LYS A 58 -14.11 -22.82 2.57
C LYS A 58 -13.24 -22.71 3.82
N THR A 59 -13.23 -23.73 4.66
CA THR A 59 -12.38 -23.80 5.86
C THR A 59 -10.89 -23.67 5.51
N ARG A 60 -10.44 -24.35 4.45
CA ARG A 60 -9.06 -24.27 3.97
C ARG A 60 -8.77 -22.90 3.34
N ILE A 61 -9.73 -22.29 2.64
CA ILE A 61 -9.58 -20.92 2.14
C ILE A 61 -9.39 -19.93 3.29
N ASP A 62 -10.15 -20.07 4.39
CA ASP A 62 -10.04 -19.22 5.57
C ASP A 62 -8.71 -19.41 6.31
N GLU A 63 -8.22 -20.66 6.41
CA GLU A 63 -6.88 -20.97 6.93
C GLU A 63 -5.79 -20.30 6.10
N ILE A 64 -5.82 -20.49 4.77
CA ILE A 64 -4.85 -19.90 3.83
C ILE A 64 -4.85 -18.38 3.95
N LYS A 65 -6.04 -17.76 3.97
CA LYS A 65 -6.18 -16.31 4.16
C LYS A 65 -5.54 -15.85 5.46
N THR A 66 -5.78 -16.57 6.56
CA THR A 66 -5.23 -16.24 7.88
C THR A 66 -3.70 -16.28 7.87
N ILE A 67 -3.07 -17.34 7.32
CA ILE A 67 -1.60 -17.45 7.27
C ILE A 67 -0.96 -16.43 6.31
N CYS A 68 -1.63 -16.08 5.20
CA CYS A 68 -1.17 -15.01 4.29
C CYS A 68 -1.22 -13.64 4.96
N ARG A 69 -2.31 -13.35 5.68
CA ARG A 69 -2.50 -12.09 6.41
C ARG A 69 -1.46 -11.91 7.52
N ALA A 70 -1.07 -13.00 8.18
CA ALA A 70 -0.09 -13.01 9.26
C ALA A 70 1.36 -12.76 8.79
N GLN A 71 1.65 -12.84 7.48
CA GLN A 71 3.00 -12.59 6.98
C GLN A 71 3.45 -11.14 7.25
N PRO A 72 4.77 -10.90 7.39
CA PRO A 72 5.36 -9.57 7.31
C PRO A 72 4.85 -8.72 6.14
N LYS A 73 4.90 -7.40 6.32
CA LYS A 73 4.41 -6.41 5.37
C LYS A 73 5.47 -5.34 5.12
N PHE A 74 5.47 -4.75 3.93
CA PHE A 74 6.32 -3.64 3.53
C PHE A 74 6.05 -2.41 4.40
N GLY A 75 7.07 -1.60 4.68
CA GLY A 75 6.93 -0.40 5.51
C GLY A 75 6.99 -0.66 7.01
N TYR A 76 7.51 -1.83 7.43
CA TYR A 76 7.77 -2.18 8.83
C TYR A 76 9.24 -2.54 9.10
N GLY A 77 10.14 -2.24 8.15
CA GLY A 77 11.57 -2.56 8.25
C GLY A 77 11.87 -4.05 8.17
N HIS A 78 10.99 -4.84 7.55
CA HIS A 78 11.22 -6.26 7.33
C HIS A 78 12.01 -6.45 6.02
N GLN A 79 13.33 -6.59 6.15
CA GLN A 79 14.28 -6.57 5.04
C GLN A 79 13.85 -7.42 3.83
N GLU A 80 13.42 -8.66 4.06
CA GLU A 80 13.05 -9.55 2.97
C GLU A 80 11.82 -9.11 2.15
N VAL A 81 10.90 -8.35 2.76
CA VAL A 81 9.74 -7.76 2.05
C VAL A 81 10.18 -6.47 1.38
N ASP A 82 11.00 -5.68 2.06
CA ASP A 82 11.56 -4.44 1.54
C ASP A 82 12.39 -4.69 0.27
N GLU A 83 13.20 -5.75 0.22
CA GLU A 83 13.97 -6.15 -0.96
C GLU A 83 13.07 -6.43 -2.17
N LEU A 84 11.89 -7.04 -1.97
CA LEU A 84 10.93 -7.24 -3.06
C LEU A 84 10.35 -5.91 -3.56
N ALA A 85 10.05 -4.99 -2.65
CA ALA A 85 9.59 -3.65 -3.02
C ALA A 85 10.67 -2.87 -3.79
N TRP A 86 11.93 -2.94 -3.34
CA TRP A 86 13.07 -2.29 -4.02
C TRP A 86 13.28 -2.86 -5.42
N GLN A 87 13.24 -4.19 -5.58
CA GLN A 87 13.34 -4.84 -6.89
C GLN A 87 12.20 -4.42 -7.83
N LEU A 88 10.97 -4.29 -7.33
CA LEU A 88 9.84 -3.79 -8.13
C LEU A 88 10.08 -2.35 -8.61
N ILE A 89 10.57 -1.49 -7.73
CA ILE A 89 10.90 -0.09 -8.06
C ILE A 89 12.02 -0.03 -9.11
N GLU A 90 13.12 -0.76 -8.89
CA GLU A 90 14.26 -0.81 -9.81
C GLU A 90 13.86 -1.34 -11.17
N THR A 91 13.08 -2.42 -11.20
CA THR A 91 12.57 -3.01 -12.45
C THR A 91 11.72 -2.01 -13.21
N PHE A 92 10.80 -1.31 -12.53
CA PHE A 92 9.98 -0.29 -13.19
C PHE A 92 10.84 0.85 -13.75
N CYS A 93 11.75 1.39 -12.95
CA CYS A 93 12.64 2.47 -13.38
C CYS A 93 13.54 2.04 -14.55
N GLN A 94 13.99 0.78 -14.57
CA GLN A 94 14.73 0.22 -15.69
C GLN A 94 13.86 0.13 -16.95
N CYS A 95 12.63 -0.38 -16.85
CA CYS A 95 11.68 -0.42 -17.96
C CYS A 95 11.41 0.98 -18.54
N VAL A 96 11.31 2.01 -17.72
CA VAL A 96 11.16 3.41 -18.18
C VAL A 96 12.40 3.87 -18.96
N ARG A 97 13.60 3.59 -18.45
CA ARG A 97 14.85 3.93 -19.15
C ARG A 97 14.98 3.21 -20.49
N ASP A 98 14.68 1.91 -20.51
CA ASP A 98 14.74 1.09 -21.73
C ASP A 98 13.72 1.56 -22.77
N ALA A 99 12.49 1.85 -22.32
CA ALA A 99 11.46 2.43 -23.19
C ALA A 99 11.92 3.78 -23.74
N TRP A 100 12.48 4.65 -22.91
CA TRP A 100 12.96 5.98 -23.33
C TRP A 100 14.12 5.91 -24.33
N ALA A 101 15.00 4.92 -24.17
CA ALA A 101 16.12 4.68 -25.08
C ALA A 101 15.70 4.06 -26.43
N SER A 102 14.45 3.59 -26.57
CA SER A 102 13.99 2.95 -27.81
C SER A 102 13.89 3.90 -29.01
N ASP A 103 14.13 3.35 -30.21
CA ASP A 103 14.11 4.11 -31.47
C ASP A 103 12.78 4.86 -31.71
N LEU A 104 11.67 4.27 -31.26
CA LEU A 104 10.33 4.87 -31.37
C LEU A 104 10.27 6.23 -30.68
N HIS A 105 10.78 6.33 -29.45
CA HIS A 105 10.76 7.58 -28.68
C HIS A 105 11.85 8.55 -29.15
N GLN A 106 13.02 8.06 -29.59
CA GLN A 106 14.08 8.93 -30.12
C GLN A 106 13.62 9.69 -31.38
N ALA A 107 12.89 9.04 -32.29
CA ALA A 107 12.32 9.68 -33.47
C ALA A 107 11.30 10.77 -33.11
N ALA A 108 10.40 10.48 -32.15
CA ALA A 108 9.43 11.46 -31.66
C ALA A 108 10.11 12.66 -30.97
N PHE A 109 11.14 12.40 -30.16
CA PHE A 109 11.88 13.44 -29.46
C PHE A 109 12.65 14.36 -30.42
N ALA A 110 13.24 13.82 -31.49
CA ALA A 110 13.87 14.61 -32.54
C ALA A 110 12.87 15.57 -33.22
N GLN A 111 11.65 15.11 -33.49
CA GLN A 111 10.59 15.95 -34.05
C GLN A 111 10.18 17.06 -33.07
N LEU A 112 10.10 16.76 -31.78
CA LEU A 112 9.82 17.77 -30.74
C LEU A 112 10.94 18.82 -30.68
N LYS A 113 12.22 18.41 -30.72
CA LYS A 113 13.36 19.35 -30.80
C LYS A 113 13.32 20.21 -32.05
N GLN A 114 12.94 19.66 -33.20
CA GLN A 114 12.77 20.45 -34.43
C GLN A 114 11.65 21.49 -34.28
N ARG A 115 10.54 21.12 -33.62
CA ARG A 115 9.38 21.99 -33.43
C ARG A 115 9.62 23.11 -32.41
N TYR A 116 10.27 22.80 -31.28
CA TYR A 116 10.41 23.71 -30.14
C TYR A 116 11.81 24.33 -30.02
N GLY A 117 12.75 23.94 -30.88
CA GLY A 117 14.11 24.47 -30.94
C GLY A 117 15.13 23.60 -30.21
N ALA A 118 16.42 23.86 -30.49
CA ALA A 118 17.54 23.05 -30.01
C ALA A 118 17.71 23.02 -28.48
N GLY A 119 17.14 23.99 -27.76
CA GLY A 119 17.14 24.03 -26.29
C GLY A 119 16.01 23.24 -25.63
N PHE A 120 15.11 22.64 -26.41
CA PHE A 120 14.05 21.80 -25.87
C PHE A 120 14.63 20.50 -25.29
N ASP A 121 14.24 20.18 -24.07
CA ASP A 121 14.57 18.94 -23.38
C ASP A 121 13.34 18.39 -22.65
N LEU A 122 13.31 17.08 -22.41
CA LEU A 122 12.23 16.41 -21.72
C LEU A 122 12.80 15.44 -20.69
N LEU A 123 12.55 15.74 -19.42
CA LEU A 123 12.92 14.88 -18.30
C LEU A 123 11.75 13.94 -17.97
N LEU A 124 12.02 12.64 -17.97
CA LEU A 124 11.13 11.66 -17.37
C LEU A 124 11.64 11.32 -15.97
N ALA A 125 10.86 11.72 -14.96
CA ALA A 125 11.14 11.41 -13.56
C ALA A 125 10.12 10.39 -13.06
N PRO A 126 10.52 9.13 -12.78
CA PRO A 126 9.65 8.18 -12.09
C PRO A 126 9.27 8.69 -10.70
N GLY A 127 8.07 8.33 -10.27
CA GLY A 127 7.56 8.62 -8.93
C GLY A 127 6.53 7.59 -8.49
N VAL A 128 6.15 7.65 -7.22
CA VAL A 128 5.06 6.85 -6.64
C VAL A 128 4.01 7.81 -6.10
N GLY A 129 2.78 7.68 -6.59
CA GLY A 129 1.70 8.59 -6.21
C GLY A 129 0.36 8.06 -6.66
N THR A 130 -0.59 8.06 -5.74
CA THR A 130 -1.96 7.57 -5.93
C THR A 130 -3.00 8.67 -5.86
N PHE A 131 -2.69 9.81 -5.24
CA PHE A 131 -3.69 10.84 -4.92
C PHE A 131 -4.88 10.21 -4.15
N GLU A 132 -6.11 10.45 -4.57
CA GLU A 132 -7.32 9.76 -4.10
C GLU A 132 -7.60 8.45 -4.86
N GLN A 133 -6.85 8.17 -5.93
CA GLN A 133 -7.13 7.07 -6.88
C GLN A 133 -6.77 5.69 -6.33
N TYR A 134 -6.30 5.55 -5.10
CA TYR A 134 -6.06 4.25 -4.46
C TYR A 134 -7.33 3.37 -4.43
N LEU A 135 -8.53 3.97 -4.34
CA LEU A 135 -9.79 3.23 -4.48
C LEU A 135 -10.03 2.83 -5.94
N LEU A 136 -9.94 3.78 -6.86
CA LEU A 136 -10.20 3.57 -8.29
C LEU A 136 -9.26 2.51 -8.88
N GLY A 137 -7.96 2.61 -8.58
CA GLY A 137 -6.97 1.61 -8.98
C GLY A 137 -7.30 0.23 -8.44
N GLY A 138 -7.80 0.15 -7.20
CA GLY A 138 -8.25 -1.09 -6.58
C GLY A 138 -9.42 -1.76 -7.28
N LEU A 139 -10.38 -0.99 -7.83
CA LEU A 139 -11.60 -1.51 -8.48
C LEU A 139 -11.31 -2.44 -9.67
N PHE A 140 -10.17 -2.30 -10.32
CA PHE A 140 -9.75 -3.11 -11.46
C PHE A 140 -8.87 -4.31 -11.07
N VAL A 141 -8.60 -4.50 -9.78
CA VAL A 141 -7.68 -5.52 -9.27
C VAL A 141 -8.44 -6.63 -8.55
N GLY A 142 -8.15 -7.88 -8.91
CA GLY A 142 -8.66 -9.08 -8.22
C GLY A 142 -8.17 -9.18 -6.77
N ALA A 143 -8.52 -10.26 -6.08
CA ALA A 143 -7.94 -10.51 -4.76
C ALA A 143 -6.43 -10.77 -4.90
N THR A 144 -5.65 -10.34 -3.91
CA THR A 144 -4.18 -10.44 -3.93
C THR A 144 -3.67 -11.25 -2.74
N ALA A 145 -2.49 -11.87 -2.90
CA ALA A 145 -1.96 -12.85 -1.97
C ALA A 145 -1.64 -12.29 -0.58
N ASP A 146 -1.48 -10.97 -0.44
CA ASP A 146 -1.41 -10.25 0.84
C ASP A 146 -2.70 -10.30 1.69
N GLY A 147 -3.77 -10.91 1.17
CA GLY A 147 -5.05 -11.10 1.86
C GLY A 147 -6.10 -10.03 1.54
N ARG A 148 -5.81 -9.11 0.62
CA ARG A 148 -6.74 -8.08 0.14
C ARG A 148 -7.79 -8.71 -0.78
N HIS A 149 -9.05 -8.31 -0.60
CA HIS A 149 -10.15 -8.76 -1.45
C HIS A 149 -10.16 -8.05 -2.80
N ALA A 150 -10.79 -8.68 -3.78
CA ALA A 150 -11.03 -8.08 -5.08
C ALA A 150 -11.76 -6.74 -4.93
N ARG A 151 -11.37 -5.75 -5.74
CA ARG A 151 -11.96 -4.41 -5.80
C ARG A 151 -11.76 -3.54 -4.54
N GLU A 152 -11.05 -4.01 -3.52
CA GLU A 152 -10.61 -3.15 -2.42
C GLU A 152 -9.51 -2.19 -2.88
N GLY A 153 -9.43 -1.04 -2.21
CA GLY A 153 -8.38 -0.05 -2.45
C GLY A 153 -6.99 -0.64 -2.27
N ILE A 154 -6.05 -0.19 -3.12
CA ILE A 154 -4.64 -0.54 -2.99
C ILE A 154 -3.96 0.34 -1.92
N ALA A 155 -2.70 0.04 -1.61
CA ALA A 155 -1.87 0.91 -0.79
C ALA A 155 -1.81 2.34 -1.36
N SER A 156 -1.85 3.33 -0.48
CA SER A 156 -1.75 4.75 -0.86
C SER A 156 -0.28 5.15 -1.01
N ASP A 157 0.06 5.73 -2.15
CA ASP A 157 1.42 6.15 -2.51
C ASP A 157 2.45 5.01 -2.28
N LEU A 158 3.56 5.29 -1.60
CA LEU A 158 4.54 4.28 -1.17
C LEU A 158 4.32 3.84 0.28
N SER A 159 3.14 4.11 0.85
CA SER A 159 2.82 3.79 2.24
C SER A 159 2.59 2.28 2.42
N PRO A 160 2.75 1.74 3.64
CA PRO A 160 2.32 0.38 3.92
C PRO A 160 0.83 0.19 3.56
N ALA A 161 0.47 -1.01 3.14
CA ALA A 161 -0.92 -1.31 2.80
C ALA A 161 -1.86 -1.05 4.00
N PRO A 162 -3.10 -0.58 3.76
CA PRO A 162 -4.10 -0.49 4.82
C PRO A 162 -4.54 -1.88 5.27
N LEU A 163 -5.17 -1.95 6.45
CA LEU A 163 -5.87 -3.14 6.91
C LEU A 163 -7.02 -3.50 5.95
N TRP A 164 -7.33 -4.79 5.84
CA TRP A 164 -8.36 -5.32 4.94
C TRP A 164 -9.78 -4.85 5.34
N LEU A 165 -10.72 -4.72 4.41
CA LEU A 165 -12.02 -4.09 4.71
C LEU A 165 -12.86 -4.91 5.70
N ASP A 166 -12.73 -6.23 5.64
CA ASP A 166 -13.42 -7.21 6.50
C ASP A 166 -12.79 -7.36 7.90
N THR A 167 -11.76 -6.57 8.20
CA THR A 167 -11.13 -6.54 9.53
C THR A 167 -11.43 -5.18 10.19
N ASP A 168 -11.90 -5.22 11.43
CA ASP A 168 -12.10 -3.98 12.20
C ASP A 168 -10.74 -3.33 12.50
N PRO A 169 -10.51 -2.07 12.10
CA PRO A 169 -9.28 -1.36 12.45
C PRO A 169 -9.10 -1.18 13.95
N ILE A 170 -10.16 -1.18 14.77
CA ILE A 170 -10.08 -1.02 16.23
C ILE A 170 -10.49 -2.35 16.88
N PRO A 171 -9.54 -3.22 17.23
CA PRO A 171 -9.88 -4.54 17.76
C PRO A 171 -10.45 -4.44 19.19
N PRO A 172 -11.29 -5.41 19.61
CA PRO A 172 -11.87 -5.43 20.96
C PRO A 172 -10.82 -5.73 22.07
N THR A 173 -9.57 -6.01 21.70
CA THR A 173 -8.46 -6.31 22.61
C THR A 173 -7.95 -5.09 23.38
N GLY A 174 -8.48 -3.89 23.10
CA GLY A 174 -8.06 -2.64 23.72
C GLY A 174 -6.84 -2.00 23.06
N GLN A 175 -6.31 -2.59 22.00
CA GLN A 175 -5.28 -1.95 21.17
C GLN A 175 -5.90 -0.80 20.36
N PRO A 176 -5.16 0.30 20.13
CA PRO A 176 -5.69 1.46 19.42
C PRO A 176 -5.90 1.19 17.92
N HIS A 177 -5.12 0.26 17.33
CA HIS A 177 -5.30 -0.16 15.95
C HIS A 177 -4.86 -1.62 15.74
N ALA A 178 -5.51 -2.37 14.85
CA ALA A 178 -5.18 -3.77 14.55
C ALA A 178 -3.86 -3.94 13.77
N ARG A 179 -3.33 -2.84 13.21
CA ARG A 179 -2.05 -2.83 12.50
C ARG A 179 -1.20 -1.65 12.98
N MET A 180 -0.19 -1.94 13.78
CA MET A 180 0.69 -0.95 14.40
C MET A 180 2.15 -1.18 14.04
N GLY A 181 2.95 -0.11 14.08
CA GLY A 181 4.41 -0.15 13.95
C GLY A 181 5.05 1.06 14.61
N THR A 182 6.35 1.26 14.43
CA THR A 182 7.04 2.50 14.84
C THR A 182 7.61 3.23 13.64
N LEU A 183 7.75 4.56 13.75
CA LEU A 183 8.34 5.36 12.67
C LEU A 183 9.79 4.93 12.40
N GLU A 184 10.56 4.62 13.44
CA GLU A 184 11.95 4.17 13.34
C GLU A 184 12.09 2.86 12.55
N GLN A 185 11.16 1.92 12.73
CA GLN A 185 11.16 0.67 11.98
C GLN A 185 10.74 0.89 10.53
N SER A 186 9.67 1.66 10.32
CA SER A 186 9.17 1.97 8.98
C SER A 186 10.19 2.67 8.10
N MET A 187 10.93 3.66 8.64
CA MET A 187 11.91 4.42 7.87
C MET A 187 13.00 3.53 7.24
N LYS A 188 13.31 2.37 7.83
CA LYS A 188 14.27 1.41 7.27
C LYS A 188 13.83 0.86 5.91
N SER A 189 12.52 0.65 5.71
CA SER A 189 11.97 0.15 4.44
C SER A 189 12.23 1.09 3.27
N TYR A 190 12.54 2.36 3.54
CA TYR A 190 12.79 3.39 2.52
C TYR A 190 14.26 3.79 2.44
N LYS A 191 15.13 3.21 3.26
CA LYS A 191 16.57 3.49 3.26
C LYS A 191 17.30 2.60 2.25
N HIS A 192 17.04 2.82 0.96
CA HIS A 192 17.67 2.09 -0.13
C HIS A 192 17.96 3.01 -1.32
N GLU A 193 19.03 2.73 -2.07
CA GLU A 193 19.47 3.57 -3.20
C GLU A 193 18.42 3.67 -4.32
N CYS A 194 17.53 2.69 -4.44
CA CYS A 194 16.44 2.71 -5.41
C CYS A 194 15.53 3.94 -5.24
N MET A 195 15.41 4.50 -4.03
CA MET A 195 14.60 5.70 -3.79
C MET A 195 15.15 6.93 -4.51
N ASN A 196 16.45 6.98 -4.80
CA ASN A 196 17.05 8.06 -5.58
C ASN A 196 16.64 8.04 -7.06
N GLN A 197 16.01 6.95 -7.53
CA GLN A 197 15.46 6.85 -8.88
C GLN A 197 14.04 7.46 -8.98
N LEU A 198 13.42 7.81 -7.85
CA LEU A 198 12.07 8.35 -7.77
C LEU A 198 12.10 9.88 -7.75
N GLY A 199 12.58 10.47 -8.85
CA GLY A 199 12.80 11.92 -8.97
C GLY A 199 11.55 12.81 -8.88
N ASP A 200 10.37 12.26 -9.16
CA ASP A 200 9.07 12.96 -8.98
C ASP A 200 8.56 12.87 -7.52
N GLY A 201 9.23 12.05 -6.70
CA GLY A 201 8.88 11.81 -5.31
C GLY A 201 8.05 10.55 -5.10
N ALA A 202 8.06 10.09 -3.86
CA ALA A 202 7.34 8.93 -3.39
C ALA A 202 6.92 9.14 -1.92
N PRO A 203 5.70 9.67 -1.69
CA PRO A 203 5.20 9.92 -0.34
C PRO A 203 4.95 8.64 0.44
N VAL A 204 5.27 8.71 1.73
CA VAL A 204 4.85 7.75 2.75
C VAL A 204 3.96 8.50 3.74
N ASP A 205 2.70 8.09 3.81
CA ASP A 205 1.68 8.68 4.67
C ASP A 205 1.62 7.95 6.01
N TYR A 206 1.99 8.65 7.08
CA TYR A 206 1.97 8.15 8.45
C TYR A 206 0.74 8.65 9.20
N ASN A 207 0.03 7.75 9.88
CA ASN A 207 -0.88 8.11 10.98
C ASN A 207 -0.13 7.94 12.30
N ILE A 208 -0.15 8.96 13.16
CA ILE A 208 0.40 8.90 14.51
C ILE A 208 -0.67 9.31 15.54
N PRO A 209 -0.63 8.75 16.76
CA PRO A 209 -1.50 9.16 17.86
C PRO A 209 -1.49 10.66 18.15
N GLU A 210 -2.61 11.18 18.65
CA GLU A 210 -2.74 12.59 19.04
C GLU A 210 -1.80 12.97 20.19
N ASN A 211 -1.44 11.99 21.02
CA ASN A 211 -0.50 12.13 22.12
C ASN A 211 0.94 11.72 21.76
N TYR A 212 1.30 11.65 20.47
CA TYR A 212 2.65 11.26 20.06
C TYR A 212 3.71 12.20 20.69
N PRO A 213 4.77 11.68 21.36
CA PRO A 213 5.73 12.51 22.06
C PRO A 213 6.46 13.46 21.11
N LEU A 214 6.39 14.76 21.40
CA LEU A 214 7.01 15.80 20.58
C LEU A 214 8.51 15.58 20.38
N ALA A 215 9.23 15.18 21.43
CA ALA A 215 10.67 14.91 21.35
C ALA A 215 11.00 13.77 20.38
N ASN A 216 10.17 12.72 20.34
CA ASN A 216 10.33 11.59 19.43
C ASN A 216 10.07 12.04 17.99
N LEU A 217 9.00 12.81 17.74
CA LEU A 217 8.71 13.33 16.40
C LEU A 217 9.82 14.26 15.91
N GLN A 218 10.33 15.16 16.76
CA GLN A 218 11.46 16.03 16.43
C GLN A 218 12.72 15.25 16.08
N ARG A 219 12.99 14.13 16.76
CA ARG A 219 14.10 13.23 16.41
C ARG A 219 13.88 12.61 15.03
N ILE A 220 12.72 11.99 14.79
CA ILE A 220 12.39 11.38 13.51
C ILE A 220 12.50 12.38 12.35
N LEU A 221 12.01 13.62 12.53
CA LEU A 221 12.10 14.64 11.50
C LEU A 221 13.56 15.06 11.22
N ARG A 222 14.43 15.10 12.25
CA ARG A 222 15.87 15.33 12.05
C ARG A 222 16.52 14.16 11.31
N ASP A 223 16.21 12.93 11.70
CA ASP A 223 16.76 11.73 11.07
C ASP A 223 16.34 11.67 9.58
N PHE A 224 15.06 11.92 9.30
CA PHE A 224 14.53 12.02 7.93
C PHE A 224 15.25 13.12 7.12
N ALA A 225 15.42 14.32 7.69
CA ALA A 225 16.15 15.41 7.03
C ALA A 225 17.64 15.08 6.78
N ASN A 226 18.22 14.16 7.55
CA ASN A 226 19.58 13.65 7.36
C ASN A 226 19.65 12.45 6.41
N GLY A 227 18.55 12.06 5.77
CA GLY A 227 18.50 10.97 4.78
C GLY A 227 18.16 9.59 5.36
N GLU A 228 17.69 9.51 6.61
CA GLU A 228 17.25 8.25 7.23
C GLU A 228 15.78 7.93 6.91
N GLY A 229 15.43 7.89 5.61
CA GLY A 229 14.07 7.62 5.14
C GLY A 229 13.91 7.74 3.63
N GLY A 230 12.65 7.82 3.17
CA GLY A 230 12.32 8.02 1.76
C GLY A 230 12.37 9.49 1.32
N SER A 231 11.86 9.78 0.13
CA SER A 231 11.88 11.16 -0.42
C SER A 231 10.89 12.13 0.25
N ILE A 232 9.72 11.64 0.67
CA ILE A 232 8.63 12.46 1.19
C ILE A 232 7.94 11.67 2.31
N ALA A 233 7.80 12.27 3.49
CA ALA A 233 7.02 11.73 4.60
C ALA A 233 5.91 12.72 4.97
N THR A 234 4.68 12.24 5.11
CA THR A 234 3.55 13.04 5.59
C THR A 234 3.00 12.46 6.88
N PHE A 235 2.45 13.31 7.74
CA PHE A 235 1.97 12.91 9.06
C PHE A 235 0.55 13.42 9.27
N THR A 236 -0.35 12.50 9.57
CA THR A 236 -1.68 12.75 10.12
C THR A 236 -1.63 12.46 11.61
N VAL A 237 -1.93 13.47 12.43
CA VAL A 237 -2.02 13.34 13.89
C VAL A 237 -3.49 13.20 14.25
N ALA A 238 -3.95 11.96 14.36
CA ALA A 238 -5.34 11.64 14.65
C ALA A 238 -5.47 10.22 15.19
N ASP A 239 -6.20 10.05 16.30
CA ASP A 239 -6.44 8.73 16.85
C ASP A 239 -7.45 7.95 16.00
N PRO A 240 -7.34 6.62 15.88
CA PRO A 240 -8.34 5.80 15.20
C PRO A 240 -9.75 6.00 15.77
N ALA A 241 -9.88 6.20 17.08
CA ALA A 241 -11.15 6.49 17.75
C ALA A 241 -11.70 7.88 17.36
N THR A 242 -10.84 8.89 17.21
CA THR A 242 -11.23 10.23 16.73
C THR A 242 -11.78 10.16 15.31
N MET A 243 -11.09 9.45 14.41
CA MET A 243 -11.58 9.24 13.05
C MET A 243 -12.91 8.46 13.02
N ALA A 244 -13.07 7.45 13.89
CA ALA A 244 -14.33 6.71 14.00
C ALA A 244 -15.49 7.63 14.47
N ALA A 245 -15.27 8.40 15.54
CA ALA A 245 -16.25 9.34 16.07
C ALA A 245 -16.61 10.44 15.04
N ALA A 246 -15.66 10.88 14.23
CA ALA A 246 -15.89 11.85 13.16
C ALA A 246 -16.79 11.33 12.03
N GLN A 247 -16.85 10.02 11.79
CA GLN A 247 -17.80 9.45 10.83
C GLN A 247 -19.24 9.46 11.37
N GLU A 248 -19.41 9.27 12.67
CA GLU A 248 -20.71 9.22 13.34
C GLU A 248 -21.26 10.61 13.66
N ARG A 249 -20.38 11.54 14.04
CA ARG A 249 -20.71 12.90 14.48
C ARG A 249 -19.89 13.96 13.74
N PRO A 250 -19.98 14.06 12.42
CA PRO A 250 -19.09 14.91 11.61
C PRO A 250 -19.07 16.38 12.03
N GLN A 251 -20.20 16.91 12.52
CA GLN A 251 -20.30 18.30 13.00
C GLN A 251 -19.40 18.59 14.20
N ASP A 252 -19.07 17.59 15.03
CA ASP A 252 -18.21 17.73 16.20
C ASP A 252 -16.71 17.74 15.81
N TYR A 253 -16.39 17.31 14.58
CA TYR A 253 -15.03 17.08 14.08
C TYR A 253 -14.74 17.84 12.78
N ASN A 254 -15.35 19.01 12.59
CA ASN A 254 -15.25 19.82 11.36
C ASN A 254 -13.85 20.40 11.05
N LEU A 255 -12.88 20.22 11.95
CA LEU A 255 -11.48 20.60 11.77
C LEU A 255 -10.53 19.39 11.66
N LEU A 256 -11.03 18.17 11.78
CA LEU A 256 -10.22 16.96 11.61
C LEU A 256 -9.70 16.91 10.17
N ARG A 257 -8.37 16.88 10.03
CA ARG A 257 -7.68 16.88 8.74
C ARG A 257 -6.85 15.64 8.58
N VAL A 258 -6.82 15.10 7.36
CA VAL A 258 -6.01 13.95 7.00
C VAL A 258 -5.09 14.29 5.83
N ARG A 259 -3.91 13.68 5.83
CA ARG A 259 -2.99 13.71 4.68
C ARG A 259 -3.45 12.74 3.61
N MET A 260 -3.59 13.26 2.41
CA MET A 260 -3.85 12.54 1.17
C MET A 260 -2.55 12.46 0.37
N GLY A 261 -2.57 11.81 -0.79
CA GLY A 261 -1.43 11.78 -1.71
C GLY A 261 -1.19 13.13 -2.39
N GLY A 262 -0.58 14.07 -1.66
CA GLY A 262 -0.16 15.39 -2.16
C GLY A 262 -0.85 16.60 -1.52
N TRP A 263 -1.90 16.42 -0.72
CA TRP A 263 -2.62 17.54 -0.06
C TRP A 263 -3.18 17.16 1.33
N THR A 264 -3.81 18.13 1.99
CA THR A 264 -4.55 17.94 3.24
C THR A 264 -6.03 18.17 2.96
N GLU A 265 -6.90 17.30 3.47
CA GLU A 265 -8.35 17.42 3.34
C GLU A 265 -9.05 17.33 4.70
N PHE A 266 -10.22 17.94 4.82
CA PHE A 266 -11.14 17.72 5.93
C PHE A 266 -11.71 16.30 5.86
N PHE A 267 -11.46 15.51 6.90
CA PHE A 267 -11.89 14.11 6.96
C PHE A 267 -13.40 13.95 6.73
N ILE A 268 -14.20 14.86 7.28
CA ILE A 268 -15.66 14.84 7.17
C ILE A 268 -16.17 15.19 5.76
N ALA A 269 -15.33 15.78 4.90
CA ALA A 269 -15.67 16.09 3.50
C ALA A 269 -15.41 14.91 2.55
N LEU A 270 -14.70 13.88 3.01
CA LEU A 270 -14.41 12.69 2.23
C LEU A 270 -15.64 11.77 2.12
N PHE A 271 -15.81 11.12 0.96
CA PHE A 271 -16.80 10.05 0.84
C PHE A 271 -16.51 8.90 1.82
N PRO A 272 -17.53 8.14 2.24
CA PRO A 272 -17.38 7.08 3.25
C PRO A 272 -16.28 6.05 2.93
N ALA A 273 -16.08 5.72 1.65
CA ALA A 273 -15.04 4.79 1.22
C ALA A 273 -13.62 5.32 1.46
N HIS A 274 -13.39 6.62 1.23
CA HIS A 274 -12.11 7.26 1.55
C HIS A 274 -11.91 7.34 3.07
N GLN A 275 -12.93 7.75 3.82
CA GLN A 275 -12.85 7.75 5.29
C GLN A 275 -12.51 6.35 5.83
N ALA A 276 -13.13 5.31 5.29
CA ALA A 276 -12.88 3.92 5.62
C ALA A 276 -11.44 3.47 5.32
N GLN A 277 -10.84 3.95 4.22
CA GLN A 277 -9.43 3.74 3.90
C GLN A 277 -8.53 4.41 4.96
N HIS A 278 -8.75 5.69 5.26
CA HIS A 278 -7.92 6.44 6.21
C HIS A 278 -7.93 5.81 7.61
N ARG A 279 -9.09 5.32 8.07
CA ARG A 279 -9.22 4.59 9.34
C ARG A 279 -8.43 3.28 9.39
N ARG A 280 -8.13 2.68 8.24
CA ARG A 280 -7.43 1.39 8.14
C ARG A 280 -5.95 1.53 7.84
N ARG A 281 -5.48 2.75 7.55
CA ARG A 281 -4.04 3.01 7.43
C ARG A 281 -3.36 2.71 8.77
N PRO A 282 -2.18 2.08 8.77
CA PRO A 282 -1.50 1.72 9.99
C PRO A 282 -1.28 2.87 10.96
N LEU A 283 -1.31 2.58 12.25
CA LEU A 283 -0.97 3.53 13.30
C LEU A 283 0.50 3.35 13.72
N PHE A 284 1.28 4.42 13.67
CA PHE A 284 2.66 4.41 14.09
C PHE A 284 2.79 4.98 15.50
N VAL A 285 3.10 4.12 16.45
CA VAL A 285 3.20 4.45 17.87
C VAL A 285 4.66 4.70 18.26
N PRO A 286 4.92 5.42 19.35
CA PRO A 286 6.28 5.61 19.85
C PRO A 286 6.94 4.28 20.20
N SER A 287 8.25 4.17 19.94
CA SER A 287 9.09 3.05 20.39
C SER A 287 9.17 2.93 21.91
#